data_AF-A0A9E6AFY7-F1
#
_entry.id   AF-A0A9E6AFY7-F1
#
_cell.length_a   1.000
_cell.length_b   1.000
_cell.length_c   1.000
_cell.angle_alpha   90.00
_cell.angle_beta   90.00
_cell.angle_gamma   90.00
#
_symmetry.space_group_name_H-M   'P 1'
#
loop_
_entity.id
_entity.type
_entity.pdbx_description
1 polymer ?
#
loop_
_entity_poly.entity_id
_entity_poly.type
_entity_poly.pdbx_seq_one_letter_code
_entity_poly.pdbx_strand_id
1 'polypeptide(L)'
;FDCRFLRNPYWEETLRKQDGRDPGVQDYIRQDERFQPFLAKVTDLCTFVLPAYRDEGKSHLSIAFGCTGGQHRSVMIAQELAKGLAAHDWQVSIRHRELDRRRRESGLTRTG
;
A
#
# COMPACT_ATOMS: atom_id res chain seq x y z
N PHE A 1 6.07 5.19 -5.51
CA PHE A 1 5.11 5.23 -6.62
C PHE A 1 3.86 6.01 -6.24
N ASP A 2 3.32 6.78 -7.20
CA ASP A 2 2.06 7.50 -7.05
C ASP A 2 0.88 6.55 -7.33
N CYS A 3 -0.16 6.59 -6.51
CA CYS A 3 -1.39 5.81 -6.67
C CYS A 3 -2.63 6.70 -6.88
N ARG A 4 -2.45 8.02 -7.04
CA ARG A 4 -3.57 8.99 -7.18
C ARG A 4 -4.37 8.82 -8.47
N PHE A 5 -3.84 8.12 -9.46
CA PHE A 5 -4.53 7.84 -10.72
C PHE A 5 -5.57 6.71 -10.61
N LEU A 6 -5.45 5.83 -9.60
CA LEU A 6 -6.41 4.75 -9.37
C LEU A 6 -7.75 5.31 -8.85
N ARG A 7 -8.83 4.58 -9.14
CA ARG A 7 -10.20 4.86 -8.69
C ARG A 7 -10.23 5.23 -7.22
N ASN A 8 -10.88 6.35 -6.90
CA ASN A 8 -10.77 7.00 -5.60
C ASN A 8 -11.96 6.64 -4.69
N PRO A 9 -11.78 5.80 -3.64
CA PRO A 9 -12.88 5.38 -2.76
C PRO A 9 -13.44 6.50 -1.88
N TYR A 10 -12.76 7.65 -1.83
CA TYR A 10 -13.17 8.78 -0.98
C TYR A 10 -14.57 9.30 -1.28
N TRP A 11 -15.03 9.15 -2.53
CA TRP A 11 -16.34 9.63 -2.97
C TRP A 11 -17.48 8.67 -2.64
N GLU A 12 -17.16 7.44 -2.25
CA GLU A 12 -18.15 6.48 -1.77
C GLU A 12 -18.32 6.66 -0.25
N GLU A 13 -19.49 7.11 0.19
CA GLU A 13 -19.75 7.42 1.60
C GLU A 13 -19.46 6.25 2.54
N THR A 14 -19.81 5.04 2.10
CA THR A 14 -19.60 3.79 2.85
C THR A 14 -18.13 3.41 2.98
N LEU A 15 -17.29 3.82 2.03
CA LEU A 15 -15.86 3.49 2.00
C LEU A 15 -14.98 4.58 2.60
N ARG A 16 -15.47 5.83 2.66
CA ARG A 16 -14.69 7.02 3.03
C ARG A 16 -14.00 6.95 4.39
N LYS A 17 -14.60 6.24 5.36
CA LYS A 17 -14.05 6.05 6.71
C LYS A 17 -13.20 4.78 6.85
N GLN A 18 -13.26 3.88 5.88
CA GLN A 18 -12.48 2.64 5.86
C GLN A 18 -11.04 2.89 5.40
N ASP A 19 -10.21 1.87 5.32
CA ASP A 19 -8.84 1.99 4.80
C ASP A 19 -8.52 0.87 3.81
N GLY A 20 -7.37 0.93 3.14
CA GLY A 20 -7.01 -0.03 2.09
C GLY A 20 -6.89 -1.50 2.53
N ARG A 21 -7.06 -1.81 3.83
CA ARG A 21 -7.13 -3.19 4.34
C ARG A 21 -8.56 -3.72 4.36
N ASP A 22 -9.56 -2.85 4.26
CA ASP A 22 -10.97 -3.22 4.21
C ASP A 22 -11.31 -3.87 2.85
N PRO A 23 -12.02 -5.02 2.83
CA PRO A 23 -12.38 -5.70 1.59
C PRO A 23 -13.21 -4.83 0.63
N GLY A 24 -14.16 -4.03 1.13
CA GLY A 24 -14.98 -3.17 0.28
C GLY A 24 -14.16 -2.08 -0.41
N VAL A 25 -13.16 -1.53 0.29
CA VAL A 25 -12.19 -0.60 -0.32
C VAL A 25 -11.33 -1.30 -1.37
N GLN A 26 -10.89 -2.52 -1.09
CA GLN A 26 -10.08 -3.30 -2.03
C GLN A 26 -10.85 -3.61 -3.31
N ASP A 27 -12.07 -4.14 -3.18
CA ASP A 27 -12.93 -4.51 -4.30
C ASP A 27 -13.24 -3.28 -5.18
N TYR A 28 -13.51 -2.13 -4.55
CA TYR A 28 -13.75 -0.89 -5.28
C TYR A 28 -12.53 -0.45 -6.11
N ILE A 29 -11.33 -0.51 -5.55
CA ILE A 29 -10.11 -0.12 -6.27
C ILE A 29 -9.76 -1.15 -7.37
N ARG A 30 -10.00 -2.45 -7.14
CA ARG A 30 -9.77 -3.52 -8.14
C ARG A 30 -10.61 -3.35 -9.41
N GLN A 31 -11.73 -2.63 -9.33
CA GLN A 31 -12.55 -2.29 -10.49
C GLN A 31 -11.86 -1.32 -11.46
N ASP A 32 -10.77 -0.67 -11.06
CA ASP A 32 -9.96 0.12 -11.99
C ASP A 32 -9.14 -0.81 -12.89
N GLU A 33 -9.36 -0.74 -14.21
CA GLU A 33 -8.65 -1.56 -15.19
C GLU A 33 -7.12 -1.40 -15.12
N ARG A 34 -6.64 -0.26 -14.60
CA ARG A 34 -5.21 0.04 -14.43
C ARG A 34 -4.62 -0.55 -13.16
N PHE A 35 -5.44 -1.05 -12.23
CA PHE A 35 -4.99 -1.61 -10.95
C PHE A 35 -4.05 -2.80 -11.15
N GLN A 36 -4.52 -3.84 -11.86
CA GLN A 36 -3.73 -5.06 -12.07
C GLN A 36 -2.45 -4.79 -12.90
N PRO A 37 -2.51 -4.06 -14.05
CA PRO A 37 -1.30 -3.73 -14.80
C PRO A 37 -0.28 -2.93 -14.00
N PHE A 38 -0.72 -2.00 -13.14
CA PHE A 38 0.18 -1.23 -12.29
C PHE A 38 0.84 -2.10 -11.23
N LEU A 39 0.05 -2.91 -10.50
CA LEU A 39 0.57 -3.81 -9.48
C LEU A 39 1.58 -4.78 -10.08
N ALA A 40 1.25 -5.41 -11.22
CA ALA A 40 2.13 -6.34 -11.91
C ALA A 40 3.47 -5.70 -12.30
N LYS A 41 3.46 -4.49 -12.87
CA LYS A 41 4.68 -3.77 -13.26
C LYS A 41 5.56 -3.42 -12.06
N VAL A 42 4.95 -3.01 -10.96
CA VAL A 42 5.71 -2.70 -9.74
C VAL A 42 6.28 -3.97 -9.11
N THR A 43 5.49 -5.05 -9.03
CA THR A 43 5.97 -6.35 -8.55
C THR A 43 7.15 -6.85 -9.39
N ASP A 44 7.01 -6.84 -10.72
CA ASP A 44 8.05 -7.26 -11.67
C ASP A 44 9.36 -6.48 -11.46
N LEU A 45 9.27 -5.14 -11.40
CA LEU A 45 10.42 -4.29 -11.10
C LEU A 45 11.06 -4.64 -9.75
N CYS A 46 10.26 -4.88 -8.71
CA CYS A 46 10.77 -5.23 -7.39
C CYS A 46 11.48 -6.60 -7.41
N THR A 47 10.88 -7.61 -8.02
CA THR A 47 11.47 -8.95 -8.14
C THR A 47 12.73 -8.95 -9.01
N PHE A 48 12.84 -8.03 -9.97
CA PHE A 48 14.05 -7.84 -10.75
C PHE A 48 15.19 -7.21 -9.93
N VAL A 49 14.92 -6.15 -9.15
CA VAL A 49 15.99 -5.42 -8.43
C VAL A 49 16.39 -6.07 -7.09
N LEU A 50 15.49 -6.79 -6.42
CA LEU A 50 15.76 -7.37 -5.09
C LEU A 50 16.98 -8.31 -5.07
N PRO A 51 17.17 -9.25 -6.04
CA PRO A 51 18.38 -10.05 -6.12
C PRO A 51 19.66 -9.20 -6.25
N ALA A 52 19.65 -8.18 -7.11
CA ALA A 52 20.80 -7.30 -7.28
C ALA A 52 21.14 -6.54 -5.98
N TYR A 53 20.14 -6.08 -5.23
CA TYR A 53 20.35 -5.46 -3.93
C TYR A 53 20.99 -6.41 -2.91
N ARG A 54 20.57 -7.67 -2.91
CA ARG A 54 21.14 -8.71 -2.05
C ARG A 54 22.60 -8.97 -2.41
N ASP A 55 22.90 -9.09 -3.70
CA ASP A 55 24.25 -9.39 -4.19
C ASP A 55 25.24 -8.23 -3.91
N GLU A 56 24.74 -6.98 -3.91
CA GLU A 56 25.46 -5.77 -3.46
C GLU A 56 25.56 -5.63 -1.92
N GLY A 57 25.10 -6.63 -1.16
CA GLY A 57 25.16 -6.64 0.30
C GLY A 57 24.25 -5.61 0.99
N LYS A 58 23.21 -5.10 0.31
CA LYS A 58 22.24 -4.17 0.92
C LYS A 58 21.29 -4.93 1.84
N SER A 59 21.11 -4.40 3.06
CA SER A 59 20.26 -5.03 4.08
C SER A 59 18.76 -4.78 3.88
N HIS A 60 18.38 -3.78 3.09
CA HIS A 60 16.97 -3.41 2.90
C HIS A 60 16.75 -2.61 1.60
N LEU A 61 15.54 -2.75 1.06
CA LEU A 61 14.99 -1.92 0.00
C LEU A 61 13.69 -1.27 0.50
N SER A 62 13.60 0.06 0.47
CA SER A 62 12.40 0.79 0.87
C SER A 62 11.56 1.17 -0.35
N ILE A 63 10.30 0.74 -0.37
CA ILE A 63 9.34 1.07 -1.44
C ILE A 63 8.16 1.81 -0.82
N ALA A 64 7.89 3.03 -1.29
CA ALA A 64 6.82 3.87 -0.77
C ALA A 64 5.70 4.06 -1.80
N PHE A 65 4.45 3.97 -1.36
CA PHE A 65 3.26 4.27 -2.15
C PHE A 65 2.55 5.51 -1.59
N GLY A 66 2.17 6.42 -2.48
CA GLY A 66 1.54 7.68 -2.12
C GLY A 66 0.14 7.82 -2.69
N CYS A 67 -0.81 8.23 -1.85
CA CYS A 67 -2.07 8.81 -2.29
C CYS A 67 -2.38 10.04 -1.41
N THR A 68 -3.34 10.88 -1.80
CA THR A 68 -3.58 12.19 -1.16
C THR A 68 -3.66 12.13 0.36
N GLY A 69 -4.44 11.21 0.92
CA GLY A 69 -4.66 11.09 2.37
C GLY A 69 -3.95 9.91 3.04
N GLY A 70 -3.17 9.12 2.28
CA GLY A 70 -2.46 7.93 2.79
C GLY A 70 -3.33 6.84 3.42
N GLN A 71 -4.63 6.77 3.09
CA GLN A 71 -5.62 5.93 3.77
C GLN A 71 -6.10 4.74 2.92
N HIS A 72 -6.36 4.94 1.63
CA HIS A 72 -7.01 3.93 0.78
C HIS A 72 -6.04 3.30 -0.22
N ARG A 73 -5.79 3.99 -1.34
CA ARG A 73 -5.07 3.47 -2.51
C ARG A 73 -3.64 3.06 -2.21
N SER A 74 -2.88 3.91 -1.52
CA SER A 74 -1.50 3.59 -1.13
C SER A 74 -1.43 2.42 -0.15
N VAL A 75 -2.38 2.33 0.79
CA VAL A 75 -2.45 1.26 1.78
C VAL A 75 -2.72 -0.07 1.08
N MET A 76 -3.71 -0.11 0.18
CA MET A 76 -4.04 -1.31 -0.57
C MET A 76 -2.86 -1.78 -1.43
N ILE A 77 -2.26 -0.89 -2.23
CA ILE A 77 -1.14 -1.29 -3.10
C ILE A 77 0.06 -1.80 -2.29
N ALA A 78 0.36 -1.18 -1.14
CA ALA A 78 1.41 -1.67 -0.26
C ALA A 78 1.11 -3.07 0.30
N GLN A 79 -0.15 -3.36 0.65
CA GLN A 79 -0.57 -4.70 1.09
C GLN A 79 -0.43 -5.74 -0.02
N GLU A 80 -0.87 -5.41 -1.23
CA GLU A 80 -0.84 -6.35 -2.36
C GLU A 80 0.58 -6.61 -2.85
N LEU A 81 1.44 -5.59 -2.91
CA LEU A 81 2.86 -5.80 -3.23
C LEU A 81 3.52 -6.70 -2.17
N ALA A 82 3.24 -6.46 -0.88
CA ALA A 82 3.84 -7.27 0.18
C ALA A 82 3.43 -8.74 0.09
N LYS A 83 2.16 -9.03 -0.22
CA LYS A 83 1.71 -10.40 -0.51
C LYS A 83 2.43 -11.01 -1.70
N GLY A 84 2.57 -10.25 -2.79
CA GLY A 84 3.28 -10.70 -4.00
C GLY A 84 4.74 -11.03 -3.71
N LEU A 85 5.46 -10.15 -3.03
CA LEU A 85 6.87 -10.36 -2.67
C LEU A 85 7.05 -11.52 -1.68
N ALA A 86 6.14 -11.69 -0.72
CA ALA A 86 6.18 -12.84 0.19
C ALA A 86 5.97 -14.17 -0.54
N ALA A 87 5.16 -14.20 -1.60
CA ALA A 87 5.00 -15.38 -2.46
C ALA A 87 6.26 -15.70 -3.30
N HIS A 88 7.21 -14.76 -3.38
CA HIS A 88 8.55 -14.95 -3.95
C HIS A 88 9.63 -15.12 -2.87
N ASP A 89 9.25 -15.56 -1.66
CA ASP A 89 10.13 -15.82 -0.52
C ASP A 89 10.92 -14.62 0.02
N TRP A 90 10.49 -13.39 -0.30
CA TRP A 90 11.09 -12.19 0.28
C TRP A 90 10.49 -11.85 1.64
N GLN A 91 11.36 -11.47 2.59
CA GLN A 91 10.91 -10.90 3.86
C GLN A 91 10.43 -9.46 3.64
N VAL A 92 9.20 -9.17 4.04
CA VAL A 92 8.59 -7.85 3.86
C VAL A 92 8.08 -7.31 5.18
N SER A 93 8.33 -6.02 5.42
CA SER A 93 7.68 -5.25 6.50
C SER A 93 6.85 -4.13 5.89
N ILE A 94 5.67 -3.89 6.45
CA ILE A 94 4.73 -2.87 5.95
C ILE A 94 4.54 -1.80 7.02
N ARG A 95 4.59 -0.53 6.62
CA ARG A 95 4.29 0.60 7.50
C ARG A 95 3.32 1.58 6.82
N HIS A 96 2.21 1.89 7.49
CA HIS A 96 1.19 2.81 6.98
C HIS A 96 1.28 4.16 7.71
N ARG A 97 2.18 5.04 7.27
CA ARG A 97 2.55 6.29 7.97
C ARG A 97 1.34 7.11 8.44
N GLU A 98 0.36 7.35 7.57
CA GLU A 98 -0.81 8.17 7.90
C GLU A 98 -1.81 7.45 8.81
N LEU A 99 -1.97 6.13 8.70
CA LEU A 99 -2.81 5.36 9.61
C LEU A 99 -2.20 5.34 11.03
N ASP A 100 -0.89 5.15 11.13
CA ASP A 100 -0.17 5.20 12.41
C ASP A 100 -0.28 6.58 13.06
N ARG A 101 -0.17 7.65 12.26
CA ARG A 101 -0.32 9.03 12.73
C ARG A 101 -1.72 9.27 13.32
N ARG A 102 -2.77 8.90 12.59
CA ARG A 102 -4.16 9.05 13.06
C ARG A 102 -4.43 8.24 14.32
N ARG A 103 -3.92 7.00 14.41
CA ARG A 103 -4.04 6.18 15.64
C ARG A 103 -3.42 6.86 16.85
N ARG A 104 -2.24 7.48 16.70
CA ARG A 104 -1.59 8.25 17.77
C ARG A 104 -2.41 9.46 18.18
N GLU A 105 -2.91 10.22 17.21
CA GLU A 105 -3.76 11.40 17.46
C GLU A 105 -5.06 11.02 18.19
N SER A 106 -5.75 9.95 17.78
CA SER A 106 -6.97 9.46 18.44
C SER A 106 -6.74 8.86 19.83
N GLY A 107 -5.56 8.28 20.07
CA GLY A 107 -5.18 7.77 21.40
C GLY A 107 -4.92 8.90 22.40
N LEU A 108 -4.39 10.03 21.93
CA LEU A 108 -4.11 11.21 22.76
C LEU A 108 -5.39 11.93 23.22
N THR A 109 -6.49 11.82 22.47
CA THR A 109 -7.77 12.47 22.78
C THR A 109 -8.58 11.74 23.87
N ARG A 110 -8.19 10.53 24.29
CA ARG A 110 -8.92 9.71 25.27
C ARG A 110 -8.41 9.83 26.70
N THR A 111 -7.42 10.68 26.95
CA THR A 111 -6.75 10.85 28.25
C THR A 111 -6.96 12.24 28.85
N GLY A 112 -8.03 12.95 28.45
CA GLY A 112 -8.39 14.28 28.95
C GLY A 112 -9.75 14.28 29.62
#